data_AF-C9WXE3-F1
#
_entry.id   AF-C9WXE3-F1
#
_cell.length_a   1.000
_cell.length_b   1.000
_cell.length_c   1.000
_cell.angle_alpha   90.00
_cell.angle_beta   90.00
_cell.angle_gamma   90.00
#
_symmetry.space_group_name_H-M   'P 1'
#
loop_
_entity.id
_entity.type
_entity.pdbx_description
1 polymer ?
#
loop_
_entity_poly.entity_id
_entity_poly.type
_entity_poly.pdbx_seq_one_letter_code
_entity_poly.pdbx_strand_id
1 'polypeptide(L)' 'IGVQAVAPEAGELIQTAALAIRNRMTVQELADQLFPYLTMVEGLKLAAQTFNKDVKQLSCCAG' A
#
# COMPACT_ATOMS: atom_id res chain seq x y z
N ILE A 1 5.45 6.87 12.60
CA ILE A 1 4.88 5.90 11.61
C ILE A 1 3.46 6.33 11.30
N GLY A 2 3.11 6.42 10.01
CA GLY A 2 1.79 6.88 9.57
C GLY A 2 1.71 6.93 8.04
N VAL A 3 0.49 7.06 7.52
CA VAL A 3 0.21 7.22 6.08
C VAL A 3 -0.51 8.57 5.89
N GLN A 4 -0.14 9.29 4.83
CA GLN A 4 -0.82 10.50 4.39
C GLN A 4 -1.20 10.30 2.92
N ALA A 5 -2.45 10.57 2.57
CA ALA A 5 -2.95 10.39 1.22
C ALA A 5 -3.84 11.57 0.84
N VAL A 6 -3.65 12.07 -0.38
CA VAL A 6 -4.55 13.02 -1.05
C VAL A 6 -4.91 12.37 -2.38
N ALA A 7 -6.08 11.73 -2.40
CA ALA A 7 -6.59 10.99 -3.54
C ALA A 7 -8.12 10.92 -3.46
N PRO A 8 -8.81 10.65 -4.57
CA PRO A 8 -10.17 10.12 -4.52
C PRO A 8 -10.19 8.88 -3.61
N GLU A 9 -11.29 8.69 -2.88
CA GLU A 9 -11.49 7.57 -1.95
C GLU A 9 -10.39 7.39 -0.86
N ALA A 10 -9.73 8.49 -0.48
CA ALA A 10 -8.69 8.45 0.56
C ALA A 10 -9.25 8.01 1.94
N GLY A 11 -10.53 8.28 2.21
CA GLY A 11 -11.19 7.84 3.45
C GLY A 11 -11.35 6.32 3.54
N GLU A 12 -11.48 5.65 2.40
CA GLU A 12 -11.67 4.23 2.28
C GLU A 12 -10.33 3.49 2.43
N LEU A 13 -9.28 3.95 1.73
CA LEU A 13 -7.97 3.31 1.82
C LEU A 13 -7.28 3.53 3.18
N ILE A 14 -7.50 4.69 3.84
CA ILE A 14 -6.80 5.00 5.10
C ILE A 14 -7.18 4.04 6.23
N GLN A 15 -8.37 3.43 6.18
CA GLN A 15 -8.80 2.42 7.15
C GLN A 15 -7.90 1.19 7.11
N THR A 16 -7.44 0.78 5.92
CA THR A 16 -6.46 -0.32 5.77
C THR A 16 -5.12 0.06 6.38
N ALA A 17 -4.63 1.28 6.14
CA ALA A 17 -3.41 1.77 6.75
C ALA A 17 -3.51 1.82 8.29
N ALA A 18 -4.65 2.24 8.83
CA ALA A 18 -4.89 2.26 10.28
C ALA A 18 -4.85 0.85 10.88
N LEU A 19 -5.44 -0.15 10.21
CA LEU A 19 -5.37 -1.55 10.65
C LEU A 19 -3.95 -2.12 10.56
N ALA A 20 -3.21 -1.81 9.50
CA ALA A 20 -1.82 -2.24 9.36
C ALA A 20 -0.94 -1.69 10.50
N ILE A 21 -1.09 -0.40 10.83
CA ILE A 21 -0.39 0.24 11.95
C ILE A 21 -0.80 -0.40 13.28
N ARG A 22 -2.11 -0.63 13.50
CA ARG A 22 -2.63 -1.27 14.71
C ARG A 22 -2.02 -2.67 14.91
N ASN A 23 -1.85 -3.42 13.83
CA ASN A 23 -1.26 -4.75 13.83
C ASN A 23 0.28 -4.74 13.84
N ARG A 24 0.91 -3.55 13.90
CA ARG A 24 2.37 -3.36 13.87
C ARG A 24 3.04 -4.01 12.65
N MET A 25 2.34 -4.03 11.52
CA MET A 25 2.89 -4.55 10.27
C MET A 25 4.07 -3.71 9.80
N THR A 26 5.10 -4.39 9.31
CA THR A 26 6.20 -3.80 8.55
C THR A 26 5.74 -3.41 7.15
N VAL A 27 6.55 -2.59 6.46
CA VAL A 27 6.26 -2.23 5.05
C VAL A 27 6.36 -3.46 4.13
N GLN A 28 7.21 -4.43 4.46
CA GLN A 28 7.31 -5.70 3.73
C GLN A 28 6.04 -6.53 3.89
N GLU A 29 5.58 -6.73 5.13
CA GLU A 29 4.34 -7.50 5.39
C GLU A 29 3.12 -6.85 4.71
N LEU A 30 3.08 -5.53 4.59
CA LEU A 30 2.04 -4.80 3.87
C LEU A 30 2.17 -4.97 2.35
N ALA A 31 3.39 -4.91 1.80
CA ALA A 31 3.67 -5.13 0.38
C ALA A 31 3.33 -6.56 -0.06
N ASP A 32 3.56 -7.55 0.81
CA ASP A 32 3.30 -8.97 0.52
C ASP A 32 1.80 -9.34 0.55
N GLN A 33 0.92 -8.45 1.03
CA GLN A 33 -0.52 -8.68 0.97
C GLN A 33 -1.05 -8.63 -0.47
N LEU A 34 -2.13 -9.38 -0.70
CA LEU A 34 -2.88 -9.33 -1.96
C LEU A 34 -3.88 -8.17 -1.91
N PHE A 35 -3.67 -7.19 -2.79
CA PHE A 35 -4.59 -6.08 -3.01
C PHE A 35 -5.25 -6.20 -4.39
N PRO A 36 -6.55 -5.86 -4.53
CA PRO A 36 -7.20 -5.87 -5.83
C PRO A 36 -6.59 -4.83 -6.77
N TYR A 37 -6.29 -5.23 -8.01
CA TYR A 37 -5.74 -4.36 -9.05
C TYR A 37 -6.73 -3.24 -9.44
N LEU A 38 -6.21 -2.06 -9.80
CA LEU A 38 -6.98 -0.85 -10.16
C LEU A 38 -7.86 -0.33 -9.02
N THR A 39 -7.37 -0.39 -7.79
CA THR A 39 -8.04 0.21 -6.63
C THR A 39 -7.14 1.21 -5.92
N MET A 40 -7.73 2.25 -5.30
CA MET A 40 -6.92 3.22 -4.55
C MET A 40 -6.15 2.58 -3.38
N VAL A 41 -6.67 1.49 -2.81
CA VAL A 41 -6.01 0.75 -1.74
C VAL A 41 -4.78 -0.02 -2.22
N GLU A 42 -4.71 -0.41 -3.50
CA GLU A 42 -3.49 -0.96 -4.12
C GLU A 42 -2.33 0.04 -4.03
N GLY A 43 -2.63 1.34 -4.05
CA GLY A 43 -1.64 2.39 -3.83
C GLY A 43 -0.83 2.22 -2.54
N LEU A 44 -1.41 1.62 -1.48
CA LEU A 44 -0.68 1.31 -0.26
C LEU A 44 0.38 0.22 -0.47
N LYS A 45 0.07 -0.82 -1.24
CA LYS A 45 1.00 -1.89 -1.62
C LYS A 45 2.13 -1.34 -2.48
N LEU A 46 1.80 -0.56 -3.52
CA LEU A 46 2.80 0.04 -4.40
C LEU A 46 3.71 0.99 -3.63
N ALA A 47 3.17 1.84 -2.76
CA ALA A 47 3.94 2.72 -1.89
C ALA A 47 4.86 1.92 -0.95
N ALA A 48 4.39 0.83 -0.37
CA ALA A 48 5.19 -0.04 0.49
C ALA A 48 6.34 -0.73 -0.27
N GLN A 49 6.11 -1.18 -1.51
CA GLN A 49 7.15 -1.77 -2.36
C GLN A 49 8.27 -0.77 -2.72
N THR A 50 7.97 0.53 -2.76
CA THR A 50 8.99 1.56 -3.07
C THR A 50 10.14 1.64 -2.07
N PHE A 51 9.98 1.08 -0.86
CA PHE A 51 11.05 0.97 0.12
C PHE A 51 12.18 0.01 -0.30
N ASN A 52 11.89 -0.93 -1.20
CA ASN A 52 12.83 -1.97 -1.63
C ASN A 52 13.11 -1.97 -3.13
N LYS A 53 12.20 -1.44 -3.97
CA LYS A 53 12.34 -1.44 -5.43
C LYS A 53 11.68 -0.22 -6.05
N ASP A 54 12.23 0.28 -7.16
CA ASP A 54 11.57 1.31 -7.97
C ASP A 54 10.27 0.76 -8.58
N VAL A 55 9.11 1.19 -8.07
CA VAL A 55 8.19 1.96 -8.91
C VAL A 55 8.00 1.46 -10.34
N LYS A 56 8.78 2.09 -11.21
CA LYS A 56 8.76 1.99 -12.67
C LYS A 56 9.34 0.68 -13.20
N GLN A 57 10.03 -0.08 -12.35
CA GLN A 57 10.63 -1.39 -12.66
C GLN A 57 9.72 -2.56 -12.22
N LEU A 58 8.52 -2.27 -11.73
CA LEU A 58 7.48 -3.25 -11.41
C LEU A 58 6.64 -3.54 -12.65
N SER A 59 6.29 -4.82 -12.85
CA SER A 59 5.22 -5.18 -13.78
C SER A 59 3.86 -4.82 -13.17
N CYS A 60 2.82 -4.73 -14.00
CA CYS A 60 1.47 -4.32 -13.58
C CYS A 60 0.84 -5.18 -12.47
N CYS A 61 1.36 -6.38 -12.21
CA CYS A 61 0.89 -7.27 -11.15
C CYS A 61 2.01 -7.68 -10.19
N ALA A 62 3.17 -6.99 -10.20
CA ALA A 62 4.28 -7.36 -9.34
C ALA A 62 3.90 -7.17 -7.87
N GLY A 63 3.77 -8.28 -7.16
CA GLY A 63 3.54 -8.36 -5.72
C GLY A 63 4.84 -8.64 -4.99
#